data_AF-A0A6J4K7D4-F1
#
_entry.id   AF-A0A6J4K7D4-F1
#
_cell.length_a   1.000
_cell.length_b   1.000
_cell.length_c   1.000
_cell.angle_alpha   90.00
_cell.angle_beta   90.00
_cell.angle_gamma   90.00
#
_symmetry.space_group_name_H-M   'P 1'
#
loop_
_entity.id
_entity.type
_entity.pdbx_description
1 polymer ?
#
loop_
_entity_poly.entity_id
_entity_poly.type
_entity_poly.pdbx_seq_one_letter_code
_entity_poly.pdbx_strand_id
1 'polypeptide(L)'
;MRPLRPVDVDPGHAADREDPAGDTWRPSALQQERLAYRRRRSNRSVAVAVASSAAIVVVLVLGLTSTPGWPRVQQTFFDPSRAWEALPAVATGLWLNIRVMLVCGVLILVVGL
;
A
#
# COMPACT_ATOMS: atom_id res chain seq x y z
N MET A 1 -11.69 38.17 35.50
CA MET A 1 -11.44 38.80 34.18
C MET A 1 -10.05 39.41 34.21
N ARG A 2 -9.10 38.79 33.50
CA ARG A 2 -7.70 39.21 33.43
C ARG A 2 -7.47 39.77 32.02
N PRO A 3 -6.86 40.95 31.85
CA PRO A 3 -6.81 41.62 30.55
C PRO A 3 -5.93 40.81 29.57
N LEU A 4 -6.43 40.65 28.35
CA LEU A 4 -5.66 40.18 27.21
C LEU A 4 -4.57 41.22 26.92
N ARG A 5 -3.30 40.81 27.04
CA ARG A 5 -2.16 41.66 26.66
C ARG A 5 -2.17 41.84 25.14
N PRO A 6 -1.83 43.03 24.61
CA PRO A 6 -1.69 43.22 23.18
C PRO A 6 -0.54 42.33 22.70
N VAL A 7 -0.78 41.57 21.63
CA VAL A 7 0.29 40.89 20.90
C VAL A 7 0.99 41.97 20.09
N ASP A 8 2.09 42.51 20.63
CA ASP A 8 3.05 43.27 19.85
C ASP A 8 3.71 42.30 18.86
N VAL A 9 3.21 42.30 17.62
CA VAL A 9 3.85 41.58 16.52
C VAL A 9 5.04 42.43 16.08
N ASP A 10 6.21 42.12 16.63
CA ASP A 10 7.49 42.67 16.17
C ASP A 10 7.73 42.24 14.70
N PRO A 11 7.81 43.17 13.73
CA PRO A 11 8.04 42.82 12.33
C PRO A 11 9.48 42.37 12.05
N GLY A 12 10.37 42.38 13.05
CA GLY A 12 11.79 42.09 12.89
C GLY A 12 12.23 40.62 12.99
N HIS A 13 11.38 39.68 13.43
CA HIS A 13 11.82 38.29 13.66
C HIS A 13 11.33 37.27 12.61
N ALA A 14 10.72 37.73 11.52
CA ALA A 14 10.27 36.85 10.44
C ALA A 14 11.43 36.26 9.60
N ALA A 15 12.64 36.81 9.74
CA ALA A 15 13.85 36.43 9.01
C ALA A 15 14.82 35.52 9.78
N ASP A 16 14.65 35.36 11.10
CA ASP A 16 15.47 34.46 11.95
C ASP A 16 14.63 33.30 12.50
N ARG A 17 13.69 32.78 11.69
CA ARG A 17 13.25 31.39 11.88
C ARG A 17 14.37 30.48 11.37
N GLU A 18 15.48 30.44 12.09
CA GLU A 18 16.21 29.19 12.20
C GLU A 18 15.20 28.22 12.81
N ASP A 19 14.66 27.30 12.00
CA ASP A 19 13.98 26.12 12.52
C ASP A 19 14.96 25.53 13.55
N PRO A 20 14.65 25.50 14.87
CA PRO A 20 15.47 24.75 15.78
C PRO A 20 15.30 23.29 15.35
N ALA A 21 16.21 22.83 14.50
CA ALA A 21 16.49 21.44 14.23
C ALA A 21 16.84 20.82 15.57
N GLY A 22 15.83 20.43 16.32
CA GLY A 22 15.99 20.12 17.73
C GLY A 22 14.74 20.22 18.58
N ASP A 23 13.53 20.04 18.02
CA ASP A 23 12.39 19.66 18.84
C ASP A 23 12.64 18.24 19.38
N THR A 24 13.44 18.16 20.44
CA THR A 24 13.84 16.94 21.13
C THR A 24 12.69 16.47 22.03
N TRP A 25 11.50 16.40 21.45
CA TRP A 25 10.33 15.87 22.12
C TRP A 25 10.59 14.39 22.45
N ARG A 26 10.87 14.12 23.73
CA ARG A 26 11.03 12.77 24.27
C ARG A 26 9.77 12.38 25.03
N PRO A 27 9.04 11.33 24.60
CA PRO A 27 7.85 10.89 25.32
C PRO A 27 8.22 10.49 26.76
N SER A 28 7.36 10.86 27.72
CA SER A 28 7.55 10.50 29.14
C SER A 28 7.58 8.98 29.34
N ALA A 29 8.19 8.51 30.43
CA ALA A 29 8.29 7.07 30.72
C ALA A 29 6.92 6.35 30.67
N LEU A 30 5.88 6.98 31.22
CA LEU A 30 4.50 6.48 31.17
C LEU A 30 3.95 6.43 29.74
N GLN A 31 4.31 7.40 28.90
CA GLN A 31 3.87 7.44 27.51
C GLN A 31 4.58 6.36 26.65
N GLN A 32 5.86 6.10 26.90
CA GLN A 32 6.61 5.00 26.28
C GLN A 32 6.03 3.63 26.67
N GLU A 33 5.67 3.45 27.94
CA GLU A 33 5.07 2.21 28.45
C GLU A 33 3.72 1.91 27.78
N ARG A 34 2.85 2.93 27.63
CA ARG A 34 1.58 2.82 26.89
C ARG A 34 1.79 2.44 25.43
N LEU A 35 2.79 3.02 24.76
CA LEU A 35 3.12 2.69 23.37
C LEU A 35 3.66 1.26 23.25
N ALA A 36 4.52 0.82 24.16
CA ALA A 36 5.04 -0.55 24.19
C ALA A 36 3.94 -1.58 24.40
N TYR A 37 2.99 -1.31 25.31
CA TYR A 37 1.83 -2.18 25.55
C TYR A 37 0.94 -2.30 24.31
N ARG A 38 0.63 -1.17 23.63
CA ARG A 38 -0.16 -1.17 22.38
C ARG A 38 0.55 -1.92 21.26
N ARG A 39 1.88 -1.76 21.11
CA ARG A 39 2.70 -2.47 20.12
C ARG A 39 2.68 -3.98 20.35
N ARG A 40 2.87 -4.45 21.59
CA ARG A 40 2.83 -5.89 21.92
C ARG A 40 1.49 -6.53 21.58
N ARG A 41 0.38 -5.85 21.86
CA ARG A 41 -0.97 -6.35 21.55
C ARG A 41 -1.28 -6.33 20.05
N SER A 42 -0.89 -5.27 19.34
CA SER A 42 -1.06 -5.15 17.88
C SER A 42 -0.20 -6.16 17.13
N ASN A 43 1.06 -6.37 17.55
CA ASN A 43 1.94 -7.34 16.91
C ASN A 43 1.42 -8.77 17.09
N ARG A 44 0.86 -9.10 18.26
CA ARG A 44 0.26 -10.42 18.50
C ARG A 44 -0.96 -10.65 17.61
N SER A 45 -1.85 -9.66 17.46
CA SER A 45 -3.01 -9.81 16.57
C SER A 45 -2.61 -9.91 15.11
N VAL A 46 -1.62 -9.13 14.67
CA VAL A 46 -1.09 -9.21 13.29
C VAL A 46 -0.43 -10.57 13.05
N ALA A 47 0.38 -11.06 13.99
CA ALA A 47 1.01 -12.38 13.87
C ALA A 47 -0.04 -13.50 13.79
N VAL A 48 -1.08 -13.44 14.62
CA VAL A 48 -2.19 -14.41 14.57
C VAL A 48 -2.94 -14.31 13.24
N ALA A 49 -3.26 -13.10 12.77
CA ALA A 49 -3.94 -12.89 11.49
C ALA A 49 -3.12 -13.41 10.31
N VAL A 50 -1.82 -13.12 10.28
CA VAL A 50 -0.90 -13.63 9.25
C VAL A 50 -0.80 -15.15 9.32
N ALA A 51 -0.66 -15.72 10.52
CA ALA A 51 -0.58 -17.17 10.70
C ALA A 51 -1.87 -17.88 10.26
N SER A 52 -3.05 -17.34 10.61
CA SER A 52 -4.33 -17.92 10.20
C SER A 52 -4.54 -17.81 8.69
N SER A 53 -4.20 -16.67 8.09
CA SER A 53 -4.28 -16.49 6.64
C SER A 53 -3.33 -17.43 5.92
N ALA A 54 -2.08 -17.55 6.40
CA ALA A 54 -1.10 -18.47 5.84
C ALA A 54 -1.56 -19.94 5.96
N ALA A 55 -2.14 -20.32 7.11
CA ALA A 55 -2.67 -21.67 7.31
C ALA A 55 -3.77 -22.00 6.29
N ILE A 56 -4.73 -21.09 6.08
CA ILE A 56 -5.78 -21.27 5.06
C ILE A 56 -5.16 -21.40 3.67
N VAL A 57 -4.20 -20.54 3.31
CA VAL A 57 -3.50 -20.60 2.02
C VAL A 57 -2.80 -21.96 1.84
N VAL A 58 -2.10 -22.45 2.86
CA VAL A 58 -1.43 -23.76 2.82
C VAL A 58 -2.44 -24.88 2.61
N VAL A 59 -3.56 -24.89 3.34
CA VAL A 59 -4.62 -25.90 3.18
C VAL A 59 -5.18 -25.88 1.77
N LEU A 60 -5.47 -24.69 1.23
CA LEU A 60 -5.97 -24.54 -0.14
C LEU A 60 -4.95 -25.03 -1.17
N VAL A 61 -3.68 -24.61 -1.06
CA VAL A 61 -2.62 -25.04 -1.97
C VAL A 61 -2.49 -26.55 -1.95
N LEU A 62 -2.36 -27.17 -0.78
CA LEU A 62 -2.22 -28.62 -0.65
C LEU A 62 -3.45 -29.35 -1.21
N GLY A 63 -4.66 -28.85 -0.93
CA GLY A 63 -5.91 -29.39 -1.45
C GLY A 63 -5.94 -29.37 -2.98
N LEU A 64 -5.60 -28.23 -3.59
CA LEU A 64 -5.55 -28.07 -5.04
C LEU A 64 -4.48 -28.96 -5.67
N THR A 65 -3.25 -28.96 -5.13
CA THR A 65 -2.12 -29.71 -5.70
C THR A 65 -2.27 -31.23 -5.55
N SER A 66 -3.06 -31.68 -4.57
CA SER A 66 -3.34 -33.11 -4.35
C SER A 66 -4.41 -33.66 -5.31
N THR A 67 -5.05 -32.81 -6.12
CA THR A 67 -6.05 -33.28 -7.09
C THR A 67 -5.37 -33.98 -8.28
N PRO A 68 -5.95 -35.06 -8.85
CA PRO A 68 -5.40 -35.74 -10.03
C PRO A 68 -5.26 -34.85 -11.27
N GLY A 69 -5.99 -33.73 -11.32
CA GLY A 69 -5.94 -32.75 -12.41
C GLY A 69 -4.81 -31.72 -12.30
N TRP A 70 -4.12 -31.62 -11.15
CA TRP A 70 -3.06 -30.65 -10.93
C TRP A 70 -1.93 -30.71 -11.98
N PRO A 71 -1.43 -31.88 -12.41
CA PRO A 71 -0.39 -31.95 -13.44
C PRO A 71 -0.80 -31.30 -14.76
N ARG A 72 -2.09 -31.38 -15.13
CA ARG A 72 -2.62 -30.75 -16.36
C ARG A 72 -2.67 -29.22 -16.24
N VAL A 73 -3.02 -28.70 -15.06
CA VAL A 73 -3.00 -27.25 -14.79
C VAL A 73 -1.57 -26.72 -14.87
N GLN A 74 -0.61 -27.45 -14.29
CA GLN A 74 0.81 -27.10 -14.35
C GLN A 74 1.32 -27.05 -15.80
N GLN A 75 0.98 -28.04 -16.63
CA GLN A 75 1.39 -28.06 -18.04
C GLN A 75 0.72 -26.96 -18.89
N THR A 76 -0.51 -26.56 -18.56
CA THR A 76 -1.25 -25.59 -19.38
C THR A 76 -0.92 -24.14 -19.02
N PHE A 77 -0.76 -23.85 -17.71
CA PHE A 77 -0.62 -22.48 -17.20
C PHE A 77 0.78 -22.14 -16.68
N PHE A 78 1.56 -23.14 -16.25
CA PHE A 78 2.90 -22.94 -15.67
C PHE A 78 4.03 -23.41 -16.59
N ASP A 79 3.75 -23.57 -17.89
CA ASP A 79 4.79 -23.83 -18.88
C ASP A 79 5.39 -22.49 -19.37
N PRO A 80 6.67 -22.21 -19.07
CA PRO A 80 7.33 -20.97 -19.49
C PRO A 80 7.37 -20.82 -21.01
N SER A 81 7.40 -21.92 -21.77
CA SER A 81 7.41 -21.88 -23.23
C SER A 81 6.08 -21.37 -23.79
N ARG A 82 4.96 -21.86 -23.24
CA ARG A 82 3.60 -21.36 -23.52
C ARG A 82 3.43 -19.88 -23.16
N ALA A 83 4.03 -19.44 -22.05
CA ALA A 83 3.98 -18.04 -21.65
C ALA A 83 4.60 -17.15 -22.74
N TRP A 84 5.79 -17.49 -23.25
CA TRP A 84 6.46 -16.76 -24.32
C TRP A 84 5.68 -16.76 -25.64
N GLU A 85 5.04 -17.89 -25.98
CA GLU A 85 4.18 -18.00 -27.17
C GLU A 85 2.91 -17.14 -27.07
N ALA A 86 2.32 -17.05 -25.87
CA ALA A 86 1.08 -16.29 -25.64
C ALA A 86 1.32 -14.77 -25.51
N LEU A 87 2.50 -14.35 -25.08
CA LEU A 87 2.87 -12.93 -24.90
C LEU A 87 2.52 -12.03 -26.11
N PRO A 88 2.88 -12.35 -27.37
CA PRO A 88 2.56 -11.48 -28.51
C PRO A 88 1.05 -11.31 -28.72
N ALA A 89 0.25 -12.35 -28.49
CA ALA A 89 -1.20 -12.27 -28.59
C ALA A 89 -1.79 -11.39 -27.48
N VAL A 90 -1.33 -11.57 -26.23
CA VAL A 90 -1.73 -10.74 -25.08
C VAL A 90 -1.32 -9.28 -25.28
N ALA A 91 -0.10 -9.02 -25.77
CA ALA A 91 0.40 -7.68 -26.05
C ALA A 91 -0.43 -6.99 -27.13
N THR A 92 -0.87 -7.72 -28.17
CA THR A 92 -1.75 -7.18 -29.21
C THR A 92 -3.09 -6.75 -28.64
N GLY A 93 -3.72 -7.60 -27.81
CA GLY A 93 -4.98 -7.28 -27.14
C GLY A 93 -4.85 -6.10 -26.17
N LEU A 94 -3.79 -6.10 -25.36
CA LEU A 94 -3.48 -5.01 -24.44
C LEU A 94 -3.25 -3.69 -25.18
N TRP A 95 -2.51 -3.73 -26.28
CA TRP A 95 -2.25 -2.54 -27.10
C TRP A 95 -3.53 -1.99 -27.72
N LEU A 96 -4.43 -2.84 -28.19
CA LEU A 96 -5.75 -2.42 -28.63
C LEU A 96 -6.54 -1.75 -27.50
N ASN A 97 -6.54 -2.35 -26.30
CA ASN A 97 -7.21 -1.77 -25.13
C ASN A 97 -6.66 -0.38 -24.79
N ILE A 98 -5.33 -0.22 -24.80
CA ILE A 98 -4.66 1.08 -24.58
C ILE A 98 -5.11 2.11 -25.62
N ARG A 99 -5.15 1.75 -26.91
CA ARG A 99 -5.62 2.66 -27.96
C ARG A 99 -7.05 3.12 -27.70
N VAL A 100 -7.95 2.19 -27.36
CA VAL A 100 -9.36 2.51 -27.06
C VAL A 100 -9.44 3.40 -25.82
N MET A 101 -8.72 3.07 -24.75
CA MET A 101 -8.64 3.88 -23.53
C MET A 101 -8.20 5.32 -23.83
N LEU A 102 -7.17 5.49 -24.67
CA LEU A 102 -6.68 6.82 -25.07
C LEU A 102 -7.70 7.58 -25.90
N VAL A 103 -8.32 6.94 -26.90
CA VAL A 103 -9.35 7.58 -27.74
C VAL A 103 -10.55 8.00 -26.90
N CYS A 104 -11.07 7.10 -26.06
CA CYS A 104 -12.15 7.43 -25.14
C CYS A 104 -11.75 8.55 -24.18
N GLY A 105 -10.54 8.52 -23.63
CA GLY A 105 -10.03 9.57 -22.75
C GLY A 105 -9.99 10.94 -23.42
N VAL A 106 -9.52 11.03 -24.67
CA VAL A 106 -9.52 12.27 -25.46
C VAL A 106 -10.95 12.73 -25.75
N LEU A 107 -11.85 11.84 -26.15
CA LEU A 107 -13.25 12.18 -26.42
C LEU A 107 -13.95 12.72 -25.16
N ILE A 108 -13.73 12.08 -24.01
CA ILE A 108 -14.27 12.54 -22.73
C ILE A 108 -13.71 13.91 -22.38
N LEU A 109 -12.41 14.15 -22.58
CA LEU A 109 -11.80 15.46 -22.33
C LEU A 109 -12.40 16.56 -23.21
N VAL A 110 -12.65 16.26 -24.49
CA VAL A 110 -13.21 17.23 -25.46
C VAL A 110 -14.70 17.50 -25.21
N VAL A 111 -15.48 16.48 -24.86
CA VAL A 111 -16.93 16.60 -24.65
C VAL A 111 -17.29 17.03 -23.22
N GLY A 112 -16.47 16.67 -22.25
CA GLY A 112 -16.70 16.93 -20.83
C GLY A 112 -16.22 18.29 -20.33
N LEU A 113 -15.46 19.03 -21.15
CA LEU A 113 -15.07 20.42 -20.91
C LEU A 113 -16.07 21.38 -21.57
#